data_AF-A0A348ZLJ7-F1
#
_entry.id   AF-A0A348ZLJ7-F1
#
_cell.length_a   1.000
_cell.length_b   1.000
_cell.length_c   1.000
_cell.angle_alpha   90.00
_cell.angle_beta   90.00
_cell.angle_gamma   90.00
#
_symmetry.space_group_name_H-M   'P 1'
#
loop_
_entity.id
_entity.type
_entity.pdbx_description
1 polymer ?
#
loop_
_entity_poly.entity_id
_entity_poly.type
_entity_poly.pdbx_seq_one_letter_code
_entity_poly.pdbx_strand_id
1 'polypeptide(L)'
;MIKKYLKHRKKLLENEIEKVEELSEMSQVSIKQIDAQINNLKNEIDESSEMLSVSVRNNMSRKADEVEHMEDSKKDTYDQIDKYAKEIAEKMKELKTINECLNQLDGVNVSRETFTKTPEEKVSIGTQTERMVDQGLKTRLNFCKGLVGVDDIRAKIELEKIIKEMK
;
A
#
# COMPACT_ATOMS: atom_id res chain seq x y z
N MET A 1 -0.04 -9.73 -22.32
CA MET A 1 1.32 -9.50 -21.76
C MET A 1 1.25 -8.92 -20.34
N ILE A 2 0.55 -7.81 -20.11
CA ILE A 2 0.40 -7.14 -18.81
C ILE A 2 -0.22 -8.04 -17.72
N LYS A 3 -1.29 -8.79 -18.01
CA LYS A 3 -1.93 -9.71 -17.06
C LYS A 3 -0.96 -10.79 -16.52
N LYS A 4 -0.05 -11.30 -17.36
CA LYS A 4 0.97 -12.29 -16.95
C LYS A 4 2.00 -11.66 -16.01
N TYR A 5 2.43 -10.43 -16.32
CA TYR A 5 3.33 -9.65 -15.46
C TYR A 5 2.70 -9.38 -14.08
N LEU A 6 1.46 -8.88 -14.03
CA LEU A 6 0.77 -8.59 -12.78
C LEU A 6 0.56 -9.84 -11.91
N LYS A 7 0.22 -10.97 -12.51
CA LYS A 7 0.13 -12.26 -11.79
C LYS A 7 1.48 -12.70 -11.23
N HIS A 8 2.56 -12.50 -11.97
CA HIS A 8 3.90 -12.82 -11.50
C HIS A 8 4.32 -11.91 -10.34
N ARG A 9 4.11 -10.60 -10.47
CA ARG A 9 4.42 -9.62 -9.40
C ARG A 9 3.59 -9.87 -8.14
N LYS A 10 2.30 -10.21 -8.28
CA LYS A 10 1.46 -10.64 -7.16
C LYS A 10 2.09 -11.80 -6.40
N LYS A 11 2.48 -12.87 -7.10
CA LYS A 11 3.11 -14.05 -6.48
C LYS A 11 4.44 -13.69 -5.79
N LEU A 12 5.24 -12.80 -6.38
CA LEU A 12 6.48 -12.33 -5.74
C LEU A 12 6.19 -11.60 -4.43
N LEU A 13 5.21 -10.69 -4.43
CA LEU A 13 4.82 -9.97 -3.21
C LEU A 13 4.25 -10.88 -2.13
N GLU A 14 3.43 -11.88 -2.50
CA GLU A 14 2.91 -12.88 -1.56
C GLU A 14 4.07 -13.62 -0.87
N ASN A 15 5.04 -14.11 -1.65
CA ASN A 15 6.23 -14.79 -1.11
C ASN A 15 7.12 -13.85 -0.27
N GLU A 16 7.23 -12.58 -0.66
CA GLU A 16 8.00 -11.58 0.07
C GLU A 16 7.33 -11.15 1.38
N ILE A 17 6.01 -11.19 1.47
CA ILE A 17 5.25 -10.95 2.71
C ILE A 17 5.44 -12.15 3.64
N GLU A 18 5.23 -13.37 3.15
CA GLU A 18 5.39 -14.61 3.93
C GLU A 18 6.76 -14.70 4.59
N LYS A 19 7.84 -14.40 3.85
CA LYS A 19 9.20 -14.37 4.42
C LYS A 19 9.39 -13.33 5.53
N VAL A 20 8.77 -12.17 5.41
CA VAL A 20 8.89 -11.11 6.43
C VAL A 20 8.05 -11.45 7.65
N GLU A 21 6.90 -12.10 7.46
CA GLU A 21 6.08 -12.66 8.54
C GLU A 21 6.86 -13.73 9.32
N GLU A 22 7.51 -14.67 8.64
CA GLU A 22 8.40 -15.67 9.27
C GLU A 22 9.52 -15.01 10.10
N LEU A 23 10.18 -13.98 9.56
CA LEU A 23 11.22 -13.23 10.29
C LEU A 23 10.66 -12.52 11.52
N SER A 24 9.45 -11.96 11.43
CA SER A 24 8.76 -11.33 12.55
C SER A 24 8.41 -12.35 13.64
N GLU A 25 7.87 -13.52 13.26
CA GLU A 25 7.56 -14.60 14.19
C GLU A 25 8.81 -15.12 14.91
N MET A 26 9.90 -15.36 14.19
CA MET A 26 11.18 -15.76 14.80
C MET A 26 11.68 -14.70 15.79
N SER A 27 11.56 -13.42 15.46
CA SER A 27 11.97 -12.32 16.34
C SER A 27 11.13 -12.29 17.62
N GLN A 28 9.81 -12.56 17.53
CA GLN A 28 8.95 -12.69 18.72
C GLN A 28 9.33 -13.88 19.60
N VAL A 29 9.76 -14.99 19.00
CA VAL A 29 10.29 -16.15 19.75
C VAL A 29 11.59 -15.77 20.46
N SER A 30 12.51 -15.08 19.78
CA SER A 30 13.76 -14.60 20.38
C SER A 30 13.51 -13.68 21.58
N ILE A 31 12.53 -12.78 21.50
CA ILE A 31 12.15 -11.94 22.65
C ILE A 31 11.73 -12.77 23.86
N LYS A 32 10.89 -13.81 23.66
CA LYS A 32 10.48 -14.70 24.75
C LYS A 32 11.66 -15.45 25.36
N GLN A 33 12.64 -15.84 24.55
CA GLN A 33 13.86 -16.49 25.03
C GLN A 33 14.73 -15.53 25.85
N ILE A 34 14.92 -14.29 25.37
CA ILE A 34 15.63 -13.24 26.10
C ILE A 34 14.93 -12.96 27.43
N ASP A 35 13.60 -12.88 27.45
CA ASP A 35 12.83 -12.69 28.69
C ASP A 35 13.03 -13.82 29.69
N ALA A 36 13.05 -15.07 29.22
CA ALA A 36 13.33 -16.21 30.07
C ALA A 36 14.77 -16.15 30.66
N GLN A 37 15.75 -15.74 29.85
CA GLN A 37 17.14 -15.59 30.29
C GLN A 37 17.31 -14.47 31.32
N ILE A 38 16.69 -13.31 31.08
CA ILE A 38 16.68 -12.18 32.02
C ILE A 38 16.07 -12.61 33.36
N ASN A 39 14.93 -13.30 33.33
CA ASN A 39 14.27 -13.75 34.57
C ASN A 39 15.14 -14.75 35.34
N ASN A 40 15.81 -15.68 34.66
CA ASN A 40 16.73 -16.61 35.31
C ASN A 40 17.90 -15.88 35.98
N LEU A 41 18.52 -14.92 35.29
CA LEU A 41 19.63 -14.15 35.85
C LEU A 41 19.19 -13.26 37.01
N LYS A 42 18.00 -12.66 36.95
CA LYS A 42 17.41 -11.90 38.08
C LYS A 42 17.22 -12.81 39.30
N ASN A 43 16.66 -14.01 39.13
CA ASN A 43 16.53 -14.98 40.22
C ASN A 43 17.89 -15.37 40.82
N GLU A 44 18.90 -15.62 39.98
CA GLU A 44 20.24 -15.96 40.45
C GLU A 44 20.91 -14.79 41.20
N ILE A 45 20.64 -13.53 40.81
CA ILE A 45 21.10 -12.34 41.53
C ILE A 45 20.41 -12.27 42.89
N ASP A 46 19.11 -12.49 42.95
CA ASP A 46 18.33 -12.44 44.20
C ASP A 46 18.84 -13.51 45.19
N GLU A 47 19.01 -14.76 44.76
CA GLU A 47 19.58 -15.84 45.58
C GLU A 47 21.01 -15.53 46.04
N SER A 48 21.82 -14.94 45.16
CA SER A 48 23.20 -14.55 45.48
C SER A 48 23.27 -13.38 46.46
N SER A 49 22.26 -12.51 46.48
CA SER A 49 22.20 -11.34 47.36
C SER A 49 22.10 -11.74 48.84
N GLU A 50 21.55 -12.92 49.12
CA GLU A 50 21.49 -13.50 50.46
C GLU A 50 22.87 -13.96 50.97
N MET A 51 23.87 -14.11 50.08
CA MET A 51 25.23 -14.50 50.44
C MET A 51 26.15 -13.27 50.64
N LEU A 52 26.60 -13.06 51.88
CA LEU A 52 27.45 -11.93 52.30
C LEU A 52 28.93 -12.02 51.88
N SER A 53 29.27 -12.67 50.76
CA SER A 53 30.66 -12.77 50.29
C SER A 53 31.01 -11.73 49.22
N VAL A 54 32.24 -11.19 49.28
CA VAL A 54 32.72 -10.19 48.30
C VAL A 54 32.82 -10.78 46.89
N SER A 55 33.20 -12.05 46.77
CA SER A 55 33.22 -12.74 45.47
C SER A 55 31.82 -12.85 44.86
N VAL A 56 30.79 -13.04 45.68
CA VAL A 56 29.40 -13.11 45.24
C VAL A 56 28.90 -11.73 44.81
N ARG A 57 29.28 -10.65 45.50
CA ARG A 57 28.96 -9.26 45.08
C ARG A 57 29.53 -8.91 43.71
N ASN A 58 30.79 -9.25 43.43
CA ASN A 58 31.39 -8.98 42.12
C ASN A 58 30.68 -9.77 41.01
N ASN A 59 30.25 -11.01 41.29
CA ASN A 59 29.51 -11.82 40.33
C ASN A 59 28.10 -11.26 40.08
N MET A 60 27.43 -10.74 41.10
CA MET A 60 26.13 -10.06 40.96
C MET A 60 26.21 -8.81 40.07
N SER A 61 27.22 -7.96 40.28
CA SER A 61 27.42 -6.77 39.43
C SER A 61 27.55 -7.16 37.95
N ARG A 62 28.35 -8.19 37.66
CA ARG A 62 28.53 -8.68 36.29
C ARG A 62 27.22 -9.21 35.68
N LYS A 63 26.43 -9.95 36.45
CA LYS A 63 25.12 -10.45 35.98
C LYS A 63 24.10 -9.33 35.78
N ALA A 64 24.17 -8.27 36.59
CA ALA A 64 23.34 -7.09 36.40
C ALA A 64 23.68 -6.37 35.09
N ASP A 65 24.98 -6.21 34.78
CA ASP A 65 25.42 -5.66 33.49
C ASP A 65 24.96 -6.54 32.30
N GLU A 66 24.98 -7.87 32.49
CA GLU A 66 24.49 -8.83 31.48
C GLU A 66 22.98 -8.72 31.25
N VAL A 67 22.19 -8.51 32.32
CA VAL A 67 20.75 -8.21 32.23
C VAL A 67 20.51 -6.93 31.45
N GLU A 68 21.24 -5.85 31.74
CA GLU A 68 21.10 -4.57 31.03
C GLU A 68 21.39 -4.74 29.53
N HIS A 69 22.47 -5.43 29.16
CA HIS A 69 22.80 -5.71 27.77
C HIS A 69 21.71 -6.55 27.05
N MET A 70 21.11 -7.51 27.74
CA MET A 70 20.00 -8.28 27.18
C MET A 70 18.72 -7.45 27.03
N GLU A 71 18.44 -6.52 27.95
CA GLU A 71 17.32 -5.59 27.84
C GLU A 71 17.49 -4.65 26.63
N ASP A 72 18.71 -4.18 26.36
CA ASP A 72 19.03 -3.44 25.13
C ASP A 72 18.83 -4.30 23.88
N SER A 73 19.34 -5.53 23.88
CA SER A 73 19.17 -6.48 22.76
C SER A 73 17.68 -6.80 22.50
N LYS A 74 16.89 -6.91 23.57
CA LYS A 74 15.43 -7.08 23.49
C LYS A 74 14.77 -5.89 22.82
N LYS A 75 15.18 -4.67 23.18
CA LYS A 75 14.69 -3.43 22.58
C LYS A 75 15.01 -3.35 21.09
N ASP A 76 16.25 -3.66 20.70
CA ASP A 76 16.64 -3.71 19.29
C ASP A 76 15.79 -4.71 18.49
N THR A 77 15.44 -5.84 19.11
CA THR A 77 14.56 -6.85 18.50
C THR A 77 13.13 -6.33 18.32
N TYR A 78 12.59 -5.55 19.27
CA TYR A 78 11.30 -4.88 19.08
C TYR A 78 11.34 -3.86 17.95
N ASP A 79 12.38 -3.03 17.88
CA ASP A 79 12.55 -2.05 16.80
C ASP A 79 12.62 -2.75 15.43
N GLN A 80 13.19 -3.95 15.37
CA GLN A 80 13.23 -4.76 14.17
C GLN A 80 11.84 -5.31 13.77
N ILE A 81 11.05 -5.76 14.75
CA ILE A 81 9.65 -6.18 14.51
C ILE A 81 8.82 -5.02 13.95
N ASP A 82 8.98 -3.82 14.50
CA ASP A 82 8.28 -2.63 13.99
C ASP A 82 8.66 -2.29 12.54
N LYS A 83 9.92 -2.53 12.15
CA LYS A 83 10.35 -2.39 10.75
C LYS A 83 9.68 -3.43 9.86
N TYR A 84 9.62 -4.70 10.28
CA TYR A 84 8.92 -5.74 9.53
C TYR A 84 7.43 -5.43 9.35
N ALA A 85 6.76 -4.92 10.39
CA ALA A 85 5.36 -4.52 10.30
C ALA A 85 5.14 -3.41 9.25
N LYS A 86 6.03 -2.42 9.18
CA LYS A 86 5.99 -1.36 8.16
C LYS A 86 6.22 -1.94 6.75
N GLU A 87 7.21 -2.81 6.60
CA GLU A 87 7.52 -3.45 5.31
C GLU A 87 6.34 -4.30 4.79
N ILE A 88 5.71 -5.07 5.68
CA ILE A 88 4.50 -5.85 5.36
C ILE A 88 3.38 -4.91 4.91
N ALA A 89 3.14 -3.81 5.63
CA ALA A 89 2.08 -2.86 5.28
C ALA A 89 2.28 -2.22 3.89
N GLU A 90 3.53 -1.87 3.54
CA GLU A 90 3.88 -1.34 2.22
C GLU A 90 3.63 -2.38 1.11
N LYS A 91 4.09 -3.62 1.31
CA LYS A 91 3.88 -4.72 0.36
C LYS A 91 2.40 -5.08 0.19
N MET A 92 1.62 -5.09 1.28
CA MET A 92 0.18 -5.30 1.23
C MET A 92 -0.54 -4.20 0.44
N LYS A 93 -0.09 -2.95 0.56
CA LYS A 93 -0.62 -1.83 -0.23
C LYS A 93 -0.36 -2.02 -1.72
N GLU A 94 0.86 -2.42 -2.10
CA GLU A 94 1.19 -2.73 -3.50
C GLU A 94 0.34 -3.91 -4.02
N LEU A 95 0.22 -4.97 -3.24
CA LEU A 95 -0.57 -6.15 -3.58
C LEU A 95 -2.05 -5.82 -3.78
N LYS A 96 -2.60 -4.91 -2.97
CA LYS A 96 -3.95 -4.38 -3.15
C LYS A 96 -4.11 -3.69 -4.51
N THR A 97 -3.18 -2.80 -4.87
CA THR A 97 -3.19 -2.12 -6.19
C THR A 97 -3.08 -3.13 -7.34
N ILE A 98 -2.23 -4.15 -7.23
CA ILE A 98 -2.12 -5.18 -8.27
C ILE A 98 -3.41 -5.98 -8.41
N ASN A 99 -4.07 -6.33 -7.30
CA ASN A 99 -5.38 -7.01 -7.35
C ASN A 99 -6.45 -6.12 -8.00
N GLU A 100 -6.48 -4.82 -7.69
CA GLU A 100 -7.38 -3.86 -8.35
C GLU A 100 -7.13 -3.79 -9.86
N CYS A 101 -5.86 -3.73 -10.30
CA CYS A 101 -5.51 -3.75 -11.72
C CYS A 101 -5.90 -5.06 -12.40
N LEU A 102 -5.72 -6.21 -11.74
CA LEU A 102 -6.12 -7.52 -12.27
C LEU A 102 -7.65 -7.59 -12.43
N ASN A 103 -8.40 -7.10 -11.44
CA ASN A 103 -9.86 -7.06 -11.49
C ASN A 103 -10.38 -6.15 -12.61
N GLN A 104 -9.75 -5.00 -12.82
CA GLN A 104 -10.08 -4.11 -13.93
C GLN A 104 -9.80 -4.78 -15.29
N LEU A 105 -8.67 -5.47 -15.44
CA LEU A 105 -8.35 -6.20 -16.68
C LEU A 105 -9.33 -7.35 -16.95
N ASP A 106 -9.90 -7.96 -15.91
CA ASP A 106 -10.88 -9.04 -16.03
C ASP A 106 -12.30 -8.50 -16.30
N GLY A 107 -12.60 -7.28 -15.84
CA GLY A 107 -13.86 -6.57 -16.14
C GLY A 107 -13.88 -5.83 -17.48
N VAL A 108 -12.70 -5.55 -18.08
CA VAL A 108 -12.57 -4.94 -19.41
C VAL A 108 -12.66 -6.04 -20.47
N ASN A 109 -13.86 -6.61 -20.61
CA ASN A 109 -14.30 -7.30 -21.82
C ASN A 109 -15.22 -6.36 -22.63
N VAL A 110 -14.84 -5.08 -22.70
CA VAL A 110 -15.55 -4.07 -23.49
C VAL A 110 -14.74 -3.84 -24.76
N SER A 111 -15.35 -4.18 -25.89
CA SER A 111 -14.88 -3.80 -27.22
C SER A 111 -14.47 -2.32 -27.20
N ARG A 112 -13.41 -1.96 -27.94
CA ARG A 112 -12.96 -0.56 -28.11
C ARG A 112 -14.09 0.39 -28.55
N GLU A 113 -15.21 -0.15 -29.04
CA GLU A 113 -16.40 0.59 -29.44
C GLU A 113 -17.29 1.08 -28.29
N THR A 114 -17.14 0.56 -27.06
CA THR A 114 -18.05 0.87 -25.93
C THR A 114 -17.46 1.80 -24.89
N PHE A 115 -16.27 2.36 -25.13
CA PHE A 115 -15.59 3.27 -24.20
C PHE A 115 -16.12 4.72 -24.28
N THR A 116 -17.44 4.86 -24.16
CA THR A 116 -18.07 6.10 -23.72
C THR A 116 -19.16 5.73 -22.73
N LYS A 117 -18.88 5.92 -21.45
CA LYS A 117 -19.84 6.37 -20.45
C LYS A 117 -19.09 6.67 -19.15
N THR A 118 -18.92 7.96 -18.93
CA THR A 118 -18.59 8.55 -17.64
C THR A 118 -19.60 8.12 -16.58
N PRO A 119 -19.18 8.06 -15.30
CA PRO A 119 -20.03 7.68 -14.19
C PRO A 119 -20.81 8.90 -13.70
N GLU A 120 -21.96 9.21 -14.30
CA GLU A 120 -22.90 10.18 -13.71
C GLU A 120 -24.34 9.67 -13.79
N GLU A 121 -24.89 9.52 -12.58
CA GLU A 121 -26.27 9.77 -12.21
C GLU A 121 -27.39 8.88 -12.77
N LYS A 122 -27.88 8.03 -11.86
CA LYS A 122 -29.29 7.66 -11.77
C LYS A 122 -30.15 8.94 -11.80
N VAL A 123 -30.71 9.32 -12.94
CA VAL A 123 -31.91 10.17 -12.98
C VAL A 123 -32.91 9.60 -13.98
N SER A 124 -34.14 9.54 -13.50
CA SER A 124 -35.35 9.02 -14.07
C SER A 124 -35.61 9.40 -15.53
N ILE A 125 -36.15 8.40 -16.23
CA ILE A 125 -36.90 8.47 -17.48
C ILE A 125 -37.92 9.63 -17.41
N GLY A 126 -37.81 10.59 -18.33
CA GLY A 126 -38.80 11.65 -18.49
C GLY A 126 -38.44 12.71 -19.51
N THR A 127 -38.94 12.56 -20.75
CA THR A 127 -39.30 13.64 -21.70
C THR A 127 -38.36 14.84 -21.83
N GLN A 128 -37.47 14.87 -22.83
CA GLN A 128 -36.90 16.13 -23.36
C GLN A 128 -36.09 15.94 -24.65
N THR A 129 -36.73 15.46 -25.72
CA THR A 129 -36.04 15.19 -27.00
C THR A 129 -35.67 16.45 -27.79
N GLU A 130 -36.13 17.64 -27.41
CA GLU A 130 -35.92 18.87 -28.19
C GLU A 130 -34.88 19.85 -27.60
N ARG A 131 -34.43 19.69 -26.33
CA ARG A 131 -33.42 20.57 -25.72
C ARG A 131 -31.97 20.09 -25.86
N MET A 132 -31.76 18.83 -26.27
CA MET A 132 -30.43 18.21 -26.31
C MET A 132 -29.52 18.71 -27.45
N VAL A 133 -30.10 19.19 -28.57
CA VAL A 133 -29.31 19.62 -29.73
C VAL A 133 -28.53 20.92 -29.42
N ASP A 134 -29.18 21.85 -28.71
CA ASP A 134 -28.60 23.16 -28.40
C ASP A 134 -27.46 23.10 -27.35
N GLN A 135 -27.56 22.20 -26.36
CA GLN A 135 -26.50 21.98 -25.39
C GLN A 135 -25.27 21.30 -26.02
N GLY A 136 -25.46 20.40 -26.98
CA GLY A 136 -24.37 19.76 -27.72
C GLY A 136 -23.55 20.76 -28.55
N LEU A 137 -24.23 21.66 -29.26
CA LEU A 137 -23.59 22.68 -30.09
C LEU A 137 -22.78 23.67 -29.22
N LYS A 138 -23.38 24.19 -28.15
CA LYS A 138 -22.73 25.14 -27.24
C LYS A 138 -21.49 24.54 -26.58
N THR A 139 -21.53 23.26 -26.21
CA THR A 139 -20.39 22.54 -25.63
C THR A 139 -19.25 22.39 -26.63
N ARG A 140 -19.57 22.04 -27.88
CA ARG A 140 -18.58 21.93 -28.97
C ARG A 140 -17.94 23.27 -29.33
N LEU A 141 -18.71 24.35 -29.34
CA LEU A 141 -18.18 25.71 -29.55
C LEU A 141 -17.25 26.16 -28.41
N ASN A 142 -17.61 25.86 -27.16
CA ASN A 142 -16.75 26.16 -26.01
C ASN A 142 -15.44 25.34 -26.04
N PHE A 143 -15.50 24.08 -26.46
CA PHE A 143 -14.31 23.26 -26.69
C PHE A 143 -13.40 23.87 -27.76
N CYS A 144 -13.96 24.30 -28.88
CA CYS A 144 -13.19 24.97 -29.93
C CYS A 144 -12.54 26.26 -29.40
N LYS A 145 -13.29 27.09 -28.64
CA LYS A 145 -12.77 28.32 -28.02
C LYS A 145 -11.60 28.07 -27.07
N GLY A 146 -11.63 26.98 -26.31
CA GLY A 146 -10.54 26.58 -25.42
C GLY A 146 -9.29 26.10 -26.17
N LEU A 147 -9.45 25.58 -27.38
CA LEU A 147 -8.36 25.06 -28.21
C LEU A 147 -7.67 26.11 -29.08
N VAL A 148 -8.32 27.21 -29.46
CA VAL A 148 -7.73 28.20 -30.38
C VAL A 148 -6.37 28.73 -29.90
N GLY A 149 -6.15 28.82 -28.58
CA GLY A 149 -4.87 29.27 -28.01
C GLY A 149 -3.78 28.19 -27.89
N VAL A 150 -4.11 26.92 -28.12
CA VAL A 150 -3.22 25.76 -27.92
C VAL A 150 -2.96 25.00 -29.23
N ASP A 151 -4.00 24.85 -30.06
CA ASP A 151 -3.98 24.14 -31.34
C ASP A 151 -5.07 24.71 -32.27
N ASP A 152 -4.67 25.72 -33.04
CA ASP A 152 -5.53 26.48 -33.96
C ASP A 152 -5.99 25.62 -35.15
N ILE A 153 -5.16 24.70 -35.63
CA ILE A 153 -5.48 23.76 -36.70
C ILE A 153 -6.60 22.81 -36.26
N ARG A 154 -6.50 22.24 -35.06
CA ARG A 154 -7.53 21.33 -34.53
C ARG A 154 -8.85 22.05 -34.28
N ALA A 155 -8.79 23.28 -33.75
CA ALA A 155 -9.98 24.11 -33.56
C ALA A 155 -10.68 24.41 -34.90
N LYS A 156 -9.92 24.71 -35.96
CA LYS A 156 -10.47 24.96 -37.30
C LYS A 156 -11.19 23.73 -37.88
N ILE A 157 -10.59 22.54 -37.77
CA ILE A 157 -11.19 21.29 -38.25
C ILE A 157 -12.51 20.99 -37.55
N GLU A 158 -12.59 21.17 -36.23
CA GLU A 158 -13.82 20.94 -35.48
C GLU A 158 -14.90 21.99 -35.76
N LEU A 159 -14.51 23.27 -35.95
CA LEU A 159 -15.44 24.32 -36.38
C LEU A 159 -16.02 24.05 -37.77
N GLU A 160 -15.20 23.59 -38.72
CA GLU A 160 -15.66 23.24 -40.08
C GLU A 160 -16.65 22.06 -40.06
N LYS A 161 -16.45 21.06 -39.18
CA LYS A 161 -17.41 19.97 -38.98
C LYS A 161 -18.73 20.48 -38.42
N ILE A 162 -18.68 21.35 -37.40
CA ILE A 162 -19.89 21.97 -36.82
C ILE A 162 -20.67 22.71 -37.90
N ILE A 163 -20.00 23.54 -38.72
CA ILE A 163 -20.64 24.30 -39.80
C ILE A 163 -21.26 23.36 -40.85
N LYS A 164 -20.58 22.25 -41.18
CA LYS A 164 -21.07 21.27 -42.16
C LYS A 164 -22.30 20.51 -41.67
N GLU A 165 -22.39 20.25 -40.36
CA GLU A 165 -23.55 19.60 -39.74
C GLU A 165 -24.75 20.54 -39.58
N MET A 166 -24.53 21.86 -39.61
CA MET A 166 -25.58 22.88 -39.54
C MET A 166 -26.12 23.33 -40.91
N LYS A 167 -25.53 22.86 -42.01
CA LYS A 167 -26.01 23.08 -43.39
C LYS A 167 -26.84 21.89 -43.87
#